data_AF-A0A2D6BTR6-F1
#
_entry.id   AF-A0A2D6BTR6-F1
#
_cell.length_a   1.000
_cell.length_b   1.000
_cell.length_c   1.000
_cell.angle_alpha   90.00
_cell.angle_beta   90.00
_cell.angle_gamma   90.00
#
_symmetry.space_group_name_H-M   'P 1'
#
loop_
_entity.id
_entity.type
_entity.pdbx_description
1 polymer ?
#
loop_
_entity_poly.entity_id
_entity_poly.type
_entity_poly.pdbx_seq_one_letter_code
_entity_poly.pdbx_strand_id
1 'polypeptide(L)'
;MRLRQVALVARDLERSTDTLCSVLGLEVGFQDPGVGFFGLVNGVIPVGDTFLEVVSPAREGTTAGRLLERRGGDGGYMVILQSQNPEADRARVDTLGVRVVWESPPELEKARAFHMHPRDIGGAITSLDAMYPPESWEWGGPDWQAHVRTERTAEIVGVELQAADPAGMGARWAEVLDQPLREEEPGVQRIDLDEGGFVRFHADRDGRGEGVSGLVVRAADAEAIRKEAQRLGHVDEDGEIRLVGIRIELA
;
A
#
# COMPACT_ATOMS: atom_id res chain seq x y z
N MET A 1 2.67 -14.40 -5.99
CA MET A 1 2.77 -12.95 -5.73
C MET A 1 2.08 -12.66 -4.40
N ARG A 2 2.71 -11.95 -3.46
CA ARG A 2 2.15 -11.69 -2.12
C ARG A 2 1.98 -10.19 -1.86
N LEU A 3 0.89 -9.75 -1.22
CA LEU A 3 0.79 -8.37 -0.74
C LEU A 3 1.74 -8.17 0.45
N ARG A 4 2.65 -7.20 0.37
CA ARG A 4 3.63 -6.97 1.46
C ARG A 4 3.56 -5.61 2.07
N GLN A 5 3.46 -4.57 1.27
CA GLN A 5 3.45 -3.22 1.79
C GLN A 5 2.47 -2.34 1.02
N VAL A 6 1.80 -1.46 1.74
CA VAL A 6 1.01 -0.38 1.16
C VAL A 6 1.53 0.94 1.71
N ALA A 7 1.83 1.87 0.82
CA ALA A 7 2.25 3.21 1.21
C ALA A 7 1.09 4.19 1.07
N LEU A 8 0.95 5.07 2.05
CA LEU A 8 0.08 6.22 2.07
C LEU A 8 0.93 7.49 1.94
N VAL A 9 0.35 8.55 1.41
CA VAL A 9 0.94 9.88 1.38
C VAL A 9 0.16 10.79 2.32
N ALA A 10 0.89 11.54 3.14
CA ALA A 10 0.31 12.52 4.05
C ALA A 10 1.05 13.86 4.01
N ARG A 11 0.33 14.95 4.30
CA ARG A 11 0.95 16.27 4.53
C ARG A 11 1.73 16.32 5.84
N ASP A 12 1.23 15.66 6.86
CA ASP A 12 1.80 15.63 8.20
C ASP A 12 2.14 14.18 8.57
N LEU A 13 3.43 13.85 8.53
CA LEU A 13 3.93 12.50 8.77
C LEU A 13 3.62 12.04 10.19
N GLU A 14 4.07 12.82 11.19
CA GLU A 14 4.00 12.48 12.61
C GLU A 14 2.55 12.27 13.05
N ARG A 15 1.68 13.22 12.71
CA ARG A 15 0.25 13.08 13.02
C ARG A 15 -0.37 11.84 12.39
N SER A 16 0.00 11.53 11.14
CA SER A 16 -0.56 10.41 10.41
C SER A 16 -0.09 9.07 10.98
N THR A 17 1.20 8.94 11.28
CA THR A 17 1.75 7.74 11.92
C THR A 17 1.18 7.56 13.32
N ASP A 18 1.08 8.62 14.12
CA ASP A 18 0.52 8.57 15.47
C ASP A 18 -0.94 8.12 15.46
N THR A 19 -1.75 8.67 14.55
CA THR A 19 -3.15 8.27 14.38
C THR A 19 -3.25 6.78 14.00
N LEU A 20 -2.48 6.32 13.02
CA LEU A 20 -2.48 4.92 12.59
C LEU A 20 -2.07 3.99 13.72
N CYS A 21 -0.96 4.28 14.39
CA CYS A 21 -0.44 3.53 15.53
C CYS A 21 -1.44 3.48 16.69
N SER A 22 -2.05 4.62 17.03
CA SER A 22 -3.04 4.68 18.13
C SER A 22 -4.26 3.83 17.84
N VAL A 23 -4.85 3.96 16.64
CA VAL A 23 -6.09 3.26 16.27
C VAL A 23 -5.86 1.76 16.08
N LEU A 24 -4.85 1.39 15.27
CA LEU A 24 -4.57 0.01 14.89
C LEU A 24 -3.71 -0.74 15.92
N GLY A 25 -3.23 -0.06 16.97
CA GLY A 25 -2.37 -0.66 17.99
C GLY A 25 -1.02 -1.09 17.43
N LEU A 26 -0.41 -0.23 16.60
CA LEU A 26 0.86 -0.48 15.91
C LEU A 26 1.96 0.45 16.44
N GLU A 27 3.17 0.26 15.94
CA GLU A 27 4.35 1.06 16.29
C GLU A 27 5.19 1.34 15.04
N VAL A 28 5.71 2.56 14.90
CA VAL A 28 6.66 2.87 13.82
C VAL A 28 7.94 2.09 14.07
N GLY A 29 8.31 1.23 13.13
CA GLY A 29 9.50 0.38 13.23
C GLY A 29 10.73 0.97 12.57
N PHE A 30 10.56 1.82 11.55
CA PHE A 30 11.70 2.36 10.81
C PHE A 30 11.38 3.69 10.12
N GLN A 31 12.39 4.55 10.02
CA GLN A 31 12.39 5.74 9.19
C GLN A 31 13.52 5.56 8.17
N ASP A 32 13.17 5.31 6.92
CA ASP A 32 14.12 4.97 5.88
C ASP A 32 14.78 6.25 5.30
N PRO A 33 16.08 6.47 5.49
CA PRO A 33 16.77 7.59 4.83
C PRO A 33 16.75 7.47 3.30
N GLY A 34 16.54 6.28 2.74
CA GLY A 34 16.47 5.99 1.31
C GLY A 34 15.39 6.78 0.57
N VAL A 35 14.24 7.05 1.22
CA VAL A 35 13.16 7.83 0.60
C VAL A 35 13.54 9.30 0.34
N GLY A 36 14.63 9.78 0.98
CA GLY A 36 15.24 11.07 0.70
C GLY A 36 15.66 11.24 -0.77
N PHE A 37 15.98 10.15 -1.46
CA PHE A 37 16.21 10.13 -2.92
C PHE A 37 15.02 10.73 -3.70
N PHE A 38 13.79 10.44 -3.26
CA PHE A 38 12.56 10.97 -3.84
C PHE A 38 12.14 12.34 -3.27
N GLY A 39 12.93 12.90 -2.34
CA GLY A 39 12.62 14.13 -1.62
C GLY A 39 11.53 13.94 -0.56
N LEU A 40 11.43 12.75 0.02
CA LEU A 40 10.43 12.37 1.01
C LEU A 40 11.09 12.09 2.36
N VAL A 41 10.27 12.10 3.40
CA VAL A 41 10.51 11.43 4.68
C VAL A 41 9.40 10.40 4.87
N ASN A 42 9.64 9.35 5.64
CA ASN A 42 8.65 8.30 5.88
C ASN A 42 8.65 7.75 7.31
N GLY A 43 7.64 6.94 7.59
CA GLY A 43 7.58 6.02 8.73
C GLY A 43 7.00 4.70 8.26
N VAL A 44 7.77 3.63 8.42
CA VAL A 44 7.38 2.25 8.10
C VAL A 44 6.92 1.57 9.39
N ILE A 45 5.73 0.97 9.33
CA ILE A 45 4.98 0.41 10.44
C ILE A 45 4.74 -1.08 10.12
N PRO A 46 5.41 -2.01 10.83
CA PRO A 46 5.11 -3.43 10.67
C PRO A 46 3.70 -3.77 11.19
N VAL A 47 3.00 -4.63 10.46
CA VAL A 47 1.68 -5.17 10.77
C VAL A 47 1.76 -6.69 10.59
N GLY A 48 2.11 -7.39 11.67
CA GLY A 48 2.56 -8.78 11.58
C GLY A 48 3.86 -8.82 10.79
N ASP A 49 3.85 -9.51 9.65
CA ASP A 49 4.95 -9.48 8.68
C ASP A 49 4.64 -8.65 7.43
N THR A 50 3.48 -8.01 7.31
CA THR A 50 3.18 -6.99 6.29
C THR A 50 3.53 -5.58 6.79
N PHE A 51 3.47 -4.56 5.93
CA PHE A 51 3.93 -3.21 6.27
C PHE A 51 2.97 -2.13 5.78
N LEU A 52 2.71 -1.17 6.65
CA LEU A 52 2.12 0.10 6.28
C LEU A 52 3.22 1.15 6.26
N GLU A 53 3.24 1.99 5.24
CA GLU A 53 4.17 3.11 5.17
C GLU A 53 3.40 4.42 5.04
N VAL A 54 3.83 5.46 5.76
CA VAL A 54 3.40 6.84 5.47
C VAL A 54 4.61 7.60 4.94
N VAL A 55 4.45 8.21 3.76
CA VAL A 55 5.44 9.14 3.21
C VAL A 55 4.90 10.57 3.23
N SER A 56 5.81 11.54 3.41
CA SER A 56 5.49 12.96 3.34
C SER A 56 6.54 13.73 2.54
N PRO A 57 6.14 14.71 1.70
CA PRO A 57 7.08 15.58 0.99
C PRO A 57 7.97 16.36 1.97
N ALA A 58 9.29 16.21 1.85
CA ALA A 58 10.27 17.01 2.60
C ALA A 58 10.72 18.28 1.84
N ARG A 59 10.36 18.37 0.56
CA ARG A 59 10.60 19.54 -0.31
C ARG A 59 9.47 19.71 -1.31
N GLU A 60 9.38 20.89 -1.91
CA GLU A 60 8.42 21.20 -2.97
C GLU A 60 8.68 20.39 -4.25
N GLY A 61 7.64 20.23 -5.07
CA GLY A 61 7.77 19.63 -6.41
C GLY A 61 7.97 18.11 -6.44
N THR A 62 7.76 17.40 -5.35
CA THR A 62 7.81 15.92 -5.33
C THR A 62 6.60 15.30 -6.02
N THR A 63 6.73 14.04 -6.45
CA THR A 63 5.59 13.26 -6.99
C THR A 63 4.49 13.07 -5.95
N ALA A 64 4.87 12.81 -4.70
CA ALA A 64 3.95 12.72 -3.57
C ALA A 64 3.21 14.05 -3.32
N GLY A 65 3.89 15.19 -3.38
CA GLY A 65 3.27 16.51 -3.23
C GLY A 65 2.21 16.79 -4.31
N ARG A 66 2.54 16.51 -5.58
CA ARG A 66 1.57 16.62 -6.69
C ARG A 66 0.39 15.67 -6.54
N LEU A 67 0.58 14.50 -5.93
CA LEU A 67 -0.50 13.55 -5.66
C LEU A 67 -1.47 14.11 -4.59
N LEU A 68 -0.93 14.65 -3.49
CA LEU A 68 -1.73 15.29 -2.44
C LEU A 68 -2.60 16.43 -2.98
N GLU A 69 -2.05 17.25 -3.87
CA GLU A 69 -2.80 18.32 -4.55
C GLU A 69 -3.89 17.75 -5.46
N ARG A 70 -3.54 16.77 -6.31
CA ARG A 70 -4.48 16.17 -7.27
C ARG A 70 -5.65 15.46 -6.59
N ARG A 71 -5.39 14.75 -5.49
CA ARG A 71 -6.43 14.02 -4.72
C ARG A 71 -7.10 14.89 -3.66
N GLY A 72 -6.67 16.15 -3.49
CA GLY A 72 -7.29 17.07 -2.53
C GLY A 72 -7.05 16.73 -1.06
N GLY A 73 -6.02 15.95 -0.73
CA GLY A 73 -5.75 15.52 0.64
C GLY A 73 -4.86 14.28 0.72
N ASP A 74 -4.68 13.80 1.94
CA ASP A 74 -3.96 12.57 2.26
C ASP A 74 -4.67 11.35 1.64
N GLY A 75 -3.93 10.28 1.36
CA GLY A 75 -4.51 9.09 0.75
C GLY A 75 -3.49 8.04 0.36
N GLY A 76 -3.93 7.00 -0.35
CA GLY A 76 -3.02 5.94 -0.78
C GLY A 76 -2.07 6.35 -1.90
N TYR A 77 -0.87 5.76 -1.90
CA TYR A 77 0.26 6.15 -2.73
C TYR A 77 0.86 4.99 -3.54
N MET A 78 1.24 3.89 -2.88
CA MET A 78 1.90 2.74 -3.51
C MET A 78 1.32 1.41 -3.04
N VAL A 79 1.34 0.41 -3.92
CA VAL A 79 1.11 -1.00 -3.58
C VAL A 79 2.38 -1.76 -3.90
N ILE A 80 2.92 -2.50 -2.92
CA ILE A 80 4.19 -3.22 -3.05
C ILE A 80 3.90 -4.71 -2.83
N LEU A 81 4.21 -5.50 -3.86
CA LEU A 81 3.96 -6.92 -3.89
C LEU A 81 5.27 -7.70 -3.92
N GLN A 82 5.34 -8.80 -3.17
CA GLN A 82 6.46 -9.71 -3.23
C GLN A 82 6.37 -10.64 -4.42
N SER A 83 7.36 -10.52 -5.30
CA SER A 83 7.64 -11.46 -6.36
C SER A 83 8.44 -12.65 -5.84
N GLN A 84 8.15 -13.82 -6.42
CA GLN A 84 8.97 -15.02 -6.27
C GLN A 84 10.00 -15.18 -7.40
N ASN A 85 9.86 -14.40 -8.49
CA ASN A 85 10.71 -14.46 -9.67
C ASN A 85 10.78 -13.07 -10.33
N PRO A 86 11.56 -12.13 -9.75
CA PRO A 86 11.60 -10.76 -10.20
C PRO A 86 12.12 -10.62 -11.64
N GLU A 87 12.96 -11.54 -12.11
CA GLU A 87 13.47 -11.55 -13.49
C GLU A 87 12.37 -11.85 -14.51
N ALA A 88 11.53 -12.86 -14.25
CA ALA A 88 10.39 -13.18 -15.12
C ALA A 88 9.36 -12.05 -15.13
N ASP A 89 9.08 -11.47 -13.95
CA ASP A 89 8.18 -10.33 -13.83
C ASP A 89 8.70 -9.11 -14.59
N ARG A 90 10.00 -8.80 -14.46
CA ARG A 90 10.63 -7.70 -15.19
C ARG A 90 10.55 -7.87 -16.70
N ALA A 91 10.82 -9.07 -17.21
CA ALA A 91 10.73 -9.39 -18.63
C ALA A 91 9.30 -9.28 -19.18
N ARG A 92 8.31 -9.67 -18.38
CA ARG A 92 6.88 -9.50 -18.72
C ARG A 92 6.51 -8.03 -18.79
N VAL A 93 6.90 -7.25 -17.79
CA VAL A 93 6.68 -5.79 -17.73
C VAL A 93 7.29 -5.07 -18.95
N ASP A 94 8.50 -5.47 -19.38
CA ASP A 94 9.11 -4.97 -20.62
C ASP A 94 8.30 -5.34 -21.87
N THR A 95 7.88 -6.60 -21.98
CA THR A 95 7.11 -7.09 -23.12
C THR A 95 5.77 -6.35 -23.25
N LEU A 96 5.15 -6.01 -22.13
CA LEU A 96 3.90 -5.26 -22.06
C LEU A 96 4.07 -3.74 -22.23
N GLY A 97 5.30 -3.26 -22.41
CA GLY A 97 5.63 -1.85 -22.59
C GLY A 97 5.30 -0.97 -21.37
N VAL A 98 5.25 -1.54 -20.16
CA VAL A 98 4.99 -0.80 -18.92
C VAL A 98 6.26 -0.05 -18.52
N ARG A 99 6.16 1.26 -18.28
CA ARG A 99 7.30 2.08 -17.88
C ARG A 99 7.71 1.76 -16.45
N VAL A 100 8.98 1.42 -16.27
CA VAL A 100 9.65 1.38 -14.97
C VAL A 100 10.23 2.76 -14.67
N VAL A 101 9.87 3.34 -13.52
CA VAL A 101 10.30 4.69 -13.10
C VAL A 101 11.41 4.67 -12.06
N TRP A 102 11.65 3.52 -11.45
CA TRP A 102 12.76 3.28 -10.52
C TRP A 102 13.03 1.78 -10.45
N GLU A 103 14.28 1.41 -10.22
CA GLU A 103 14.73 0.04 -9.99
C GLU A 103 15.83 0.06 -8.93
N SER A 104 15.85 -0.96 -8.08
CA SER A 104 16.85 -1.14 -7.04
C SER A 104 18.25 -1.22 -7.66
N PRO A 105 19.29 -0.66 -7.01
CA PRO A 105 20.65 -0.79 -7.48
C PRO A 105 21.09 -2.27 -7.57
N PRO A 106 21.83 -2.68 -8.62
CA PRO A 106 22.28 -4.07 -8.78
C PRO A 106 23.12 -4.61 -7.60
N GLU A 107 23.82 -3.73 -6.90
CA GLU A 107 24.66 -4.02 -5.74
C GLU A 107 23.88 -4.30 -4.44
N LEU A 108 22.58 -4.06 -4.40
CA LEU A 108 21.75 -4.37 -3.23
C LEU A 108 21.55 -5.89 -3.12
N GLU A 109 22.41 -6.61 -2.40
CA GLU A 109 22.38 -8.09 -2.43
C GLU A 109 21.11 -8.71 -1.81
N LYS A 110 20.46 -8.01 -0.88
CA LYS A 110 19.33 -8.54 -0.09
C LYS A 110 17.97 -8.37 -0.73
N ALA A 111 17.86 -7.54 -1.77
CA ALA A 111 16.58 -7.25 -2.40
C ALA A 111 16.70 -6.91 -3.89
N ARG A 112 15.62 -7.13 -4.62
CA ARG A 112 15.39 -6.61 -5.98
C ARG A 112 14.04 -5.92 -5.98
N ALA A 113 13.93 -4.76 -6.59
CA ALA A 113 12.64 -4.07 -6.69
C ALA A 113 12.58 -3.18 -7.93
N PHE A 114 11.39 -3.00 -8.49
CA PHE A 114 11.16 -2.00 -9.52
C PHE A 114 9.77 -1.39 -9.41
N HIS A 115 9.68 -0.08 -9.66
CA HIS A 115 8.45 0.70 -9.56
C HIS A 115 7.86 0.93 -10.95
N MET A 116 6.61 0.53 -11.15
CA MET A 116 5.88 0.76 -12.39
C MET A 116 5.14 2.10 -12.38
N HIS A 117 5.09 2.78 -13.52
CA HIS A 117 4.40 4.06 -13.62
C HIS A 117 2.87 3.85 -13.52
N PRO A 118 2.16 4.58 -12.64
CA PRO A 118 0.70 4.44 -12.45
C PRO A 118 -0.15 4.67 -13.70
N ARG A 119 0.39 5.35 -14.73
CA ARG A 119 -0.36 5.64 -15.96
C ARG A 119 -0.45 4.44 -16.90
N ASP A 120 0.39 3.42 -16.69
CA ASP A 120 0.45 2.24 -17.56
C ASP A 120 -0.28 1.04 -16.97
N ILE A 121 -0.64 1.13 -15.69
CA ILE A 121 -1.33 0.06 -14.94
C ILE A 121 -2.64 0.54 -14.30
N GLY A 122 -2.76 1.83 -13.96
CA GLY A 122 -3.93 2.42 -13.31
C GLY A 122 -3.82 2.47 -11.78
N GLY A 123 -4.42 3.51 -11.19
CA GLY A 123 -4.58 3.63 -9.74
C GLY A 123 -3.35 4.16 -8.98
N ALA A 124 -2.30 3.34 -8.82
CA ALA A 124 -1.16 3.65 -7.95
C ALA A 124 0.18 3.26 -8.58
N ILE A 125 1.27 3.76 -8.01
CA ILE A 125 2.59 3.19 -8.30
C ILE A 125 2.56 1.77 -7.71
N THR A 126 2.92 0.78 -8.52
CA THR A 126 2.99 -0.61 -8.08
C THR A 126 4.43 -1.09 -8.17
N SER A 127 4.91 -1.66 -7.08
CA SER A 127 6.27 -2.21 -7.00
C SER A 127 6.22 -3.73 -6.93
N LEU A 128 7.13 -4.39 -7.66
CA LEU A 128 7.38 -5.82 -7.56
C LEU A 128 8.76 -6.05 -6.96
N ASP A 129 8.77 -6.72 -5.82
CA ASP A 129 9.93 -6.77 -4.92
C ASP A 129 10.27 -8.21 -4.58
N ALA A 130 11.54 -8.57 -4.58
CA ALA A 130 12.02 -9.86 -4.09
C ALA A 130 13.02 -9.64 -2.97
N MET A 131 13.01 -10.53 -1.99
CA MET A 131 13.84 -10.48 -0.80
C MET A 131 14.68 -11.75 -0.68
N TYR A 132 15.90 -11.61 -0.17
CA TYR A 132 16.86 -12.70 -0.01
C TYR A 132 17.43 -12.65 1.42
N PRO A 133 16.88 -13.45 2.36
CA PRO A 133 15.87 -14.51 2.17
C PRO A 133 14.42 -13.98 2.06
N PRO A 134 13.45 -14.78 1.55
CA PRO A 134 12.08 -14.31 1.28
C PRO A 134 11.31 -13.79 2.49
N GLU A 135 11.57 -14.29 3.69
CA GLU A 135 10.93 -13.83 4.93
C GLU A 135 11.44 -12.46 5.42
N SER A 136 12.53 -11.96 4.83
CA SER A 136 13.08 -10.65 5.16
C SER A 136 12.30 -9.52 4.50
N TRP A 137 12.55 -8.29 4.93
CA TRP A 137 11.98 -7.10 4.32
C TRP A 137 12.94 -5.92 4.49
N GLU A 138 13.76 -5.66 3.47
CA GLU A 138 14.80 -4.63 3.51
C GLU A 138 14.22 -3.24 3.81
N TRP A 139 13.05 -2.94 3.24
CA TRP A 139 12.38 -1.64 3.41
C TRP A 139 11.81 -1.43 4.82
N GLY A 140 11.65 -2.51 5.58
CA GLY A 140 11.25 -2.46 6.99
C GLY A 140 12.38 -1.97 7.90
N GLY A 141 13.62 -1.91 7.42
CA GLY A 141 14.80 -1.65 8.23
C GLY A 141 15.32 -2.89 8.96
N PRO A 142 16.47 -2.79 9.65
CA PRO A 142 17.15 -3.97 10.19
C PRO A 142 16.44 -4.63 11.38
N ASP A 143 15.62 -3.90 12.12
CA ASP A 143 15.09 -4.32 13.43
C ASP A 143 13.54 -4.30 13.49
N TRP A 144 12.84 -4.30 12.35
CA TRP A 144 11.37 -4.15 12.32
C TRP A 144 10.64 -5.20 13.16
N GLN A 145 11.19 -6.41 13.30
CA GLN A 145 10.59 -7.48 14.08
C GLN A 145 10.40 -7.10 15.55
N ALA A 146 11.27 -6.24 16.11
CA ALA A 146 11.15 -5.76 17.49
C ALA A 146 9.96 -4.80 17.69
N HIS A 147 9.47 -4.21 16.59
CA HIS A 147 8.37 -3.24 16.58
C HIS A 147 7.04 -3.86 16.16
N VAL A 148 6.99 -5.18 15.90
CA VAL A 148 5.74 -5.88 15.59
C VAL A 148 4.82 -5.87 16.81
N ARG A 149 3.58 -5.38 16.62
CA ARG A 149 2.48 -5.40 17.58
C ARG A 149 1.28 -6.05 16.91
N THR A 150 0.68 -7.04 17.55
CA THR A 150 -0.41 -7.85 16.96
C THR A 150 -1.64 -7.94 17.85
N GLU A 151 -1.68 -7.17 18.93
CA GLU A 151 -2.74 -7.20 19.94
C GLU A 151 -4.08 -6.70 19.37
N ARG A 152 -4.05 -5.77 18.41
CA ARG A 152 -5.25 -5.23 17.76
C ARG A 152 -5.33 -5.55 16.28
N THR A 153 -4.24 -5.39 15.54
CA THR A 153 -4.18 -5.66 14.09
C THR A 153 -3.10 -6.68 13.80
N ALA A 154 -3.46 -7.76 13.12
CA ALA A 154 -2.57 -8.88 12.87
C ALA A 154 -1.82 -8.77 11.53
N GLU A 155 -2.50 -8.32 10.46
CA GLU A 155 -1.95 -8.34 9.10
C GLU A 155 -2.75 -7.40 8.17
N ILE A 156 -2.10 -6.87 7.12
CA ILE A 156 -2.78 -6.27 5.96
C ILE A 156 -3.09 -7.40 4.96
N VAL A 157 -4.37 -7.73 4.82
CA VAL A 157 -4.82 -8.84 3.96
C VAL A 157 -5.37 -8.36 2.63
N GLY A 158 -5.62 -7.07 2.45
CA GLY A 158 -6.14 -6.55 1.20
C GLY A 158 -5.88 -5.07 1.00
N VAL A 159 -5.83 -4.68 -0.27
CA VAL A 159 -5.81 -3.28 -0.69
C VAL A 159 -6.89 -3.04 -1.72
N GLU A 160 -7.51 -1.87 -1.65
CA GLU A 160 -8.57 -1.47 -2.55
C GLU A 160 -8.12 -0.30 -3.42
N LEU A 161 -8.39 -0.42 -4.71
CA LEU A 161 -8.23 0.64 -5.68
C LEU A 161 -9.59 1.02 -6.25
N GLN A 162 -9.76 2.30 -6.50
CA GLN A 162 -10.94 2.82 -7.16
C GLN A 162 -10.60 3.41 -8.53
N ALA A 163 -11.54 3.35 -9.48
CA ALA A 163 -11.46 4.07 -10.76
C ALA A 163 -12.83 4.30 -11.39
N ALA A 164 -12.86 5.08 -12.47
CA ALA A 164 -14.04 5.21 -13.32
C ALA A 164 -14.37 3.90 -14.07
N ASP A 165 -13.34 3.15 -14.48
CA ASP A 165 -13.46 1.81 -15.08
C ASP A 165 -12.68 0.77 -14.24
N PRO A 166 -13.27 0.26 -13.14
CA PRO A 166 -12.60 -0.74 -12.31
C PRO A 166 -12.36 -2.07 -13.03
N ALA A 167 -13.18 -2.43 -14.02
CA ALA A 167 -13.01 -3.65 -14.79
C ALA A 167 -11.78 -3.56 -15.70
N GLY A 168 -11.63 -2.46 -16.43
CA GLY A 168 -10.47 -2.20 -17.27
C GLY A 168 -9.17 -2.11 -16.46
N MET A 169 -9.20 -1.39 -15.33
CA MET A 169 -8.03 -1.31 -14.42
C MET A 169 -7.67 -2.69 -13.86
N GLY A 170 -8.66 -3.46 -13.37
CA GLY A 170 -8.43 -4.80 -12.86
C GLY A 170 -7.86 -5.74 -13.93
N ALA A 171 -8.36 -5.68 -15.16
CA ALA A 171 -7.84 -6.47 -16.28
C ALA A 171 -6.39 -6.12 -16.62
N ARG A 172 -6.04 -4.82 -16.59
CA ARG A 172 -4.67 -4.38 -16.81
C ARG A 172 -3.73 -4.85 -15.69
N TRP A 173 -4.16 -4.76 -14.44
CA TRP A 173 -3.41 -5.30 -13.31
C TRP A 173 -3.20 -6.81 -13.42
N ALA A 174 -4.23 -7.56 -13.79
CA ALA A 174 -4.15 -9.01 -13.97
C ALA A 174 -3.14 -9.41 -15.07
N GLU A 175 -3.15 -8.70 -16.21
CA GLU A 175 -2.19 -8.91 -17.29
C GLU A 175 -0.75 -8.63 -16.85
N VAL A 176 -0.51 -7.51 -16.15
CA VAL A 176 0.83 -7.10 -15.71
C VAL A 176 1.37 -8.01 -14.60
N LEU A 177 0.51 -8.42 -13.67
CA LEU A 177 0.90 -9.28 -12.55
C LEU A 177 0.91 -10.78 -12.90
N ASP A 178 0.41 -11.15 -14.09
CA ASP A 178 0.17 -12.55 -14.49
C ASP A 178 -0.65 -13.30 -13.43
N GLN A 179 -1.76 -12.68 -13.02
CA GLN A 179 -2.69 -13.22 -12.03
C GLN A 179 -4.11 -13.25 -12.59
N PRO A 180 -4.95 -14.23 -12.19
CA PRO A 180 -6.33 -14.27 -12.63
C PRO A 180 -7.13 -13.10 -12.02
N LEU A 181 -7.95 -12.47 -12.87
CA LEU A 181 -9.00 -11.55 -12.42
C LEU A 181 -10.30 -12.33 -12.26
N ARG A 182 -11.01 -12.08 -11.15
CA ARG A 182 -12.40 -12.52 -10.98
C ARG A 182 -13.29 -11.37 -10.56
N GLU A 183 -14.57 -11.50 -10.86
CA GLU A 183 -15.59 -10.67 -10.24
C GLU A 183 -15.90 -11.25 -8.85
N GLU A 184 -15.71 -10.47 -7.80
CA GLU A 184 -16.04 -10.86 -6.42
C GLU A 184 -17.54 -10.67 -6.16
N GLU A 185 -18.05 -9.51 -6.57
CA GLU A 185 -19.45 -9.09 -6.51
C GLU A 185 -19.73 -8.17 -7.71
N PRO A 186 -21.00 -7.92 -8.07
CA PRO A 186 -21.33 -7.07 -9.21
C PRO A 186 -20.60 -5.72 -9.20
N GLY A 187 -19.72 -5.51 -10.19
CA GLY A 187 -18.94 -4.27 -10.32
C GLY A 187 -17.70 -4.17 -9.41
N VAL A 188 -17.34 -5.24 -8.72
CA VAL A 188 -16.14 -5.34 -7.88
C VAL A 188 -15.25 -6.46 -8.43
N GLN A 189 -14.10 -6.08 -8.98
CA GLN A 189 -13.10 -7.04 -9.47
C GLN A 189 -12.05 -7.33 -8.41
N ARG A 190 -11.45 -8.51 -8.47
CA ARG A 190 -10.46 -8.96 -7.50
C ARG A 190 -9.40 -9.83 -8.12
N ILE A 191 -8.16 -9.59 -7.71
CA ILE A 191 -7.01 -10.47 -7.89
C ILE A 191 -6.69 -11.07 -6.52
N ASP A 192 -6.76 -12.40 -6.41
CA ASP A 192 -6.26 -13.10 -5.23
C ASP A 192 -4.74 -13.25 -5.32
N LEU A 193 -4.08 -13.09 -4.19
CA LEU A 193 -2.64 -13.20 -4.02
C LEU A 193 -2.32 -14.34 -3.04
N ASP A 194 -1.03 -14.69 -2.96
CA ASP A 194 -0.55 -15.69 -2.01
C ASP A 194 -0.89 -15.29 -0.56
N GLU A 195 -0.96 -16.29 0.31
CA GLU A 195 -1.25 -16.14 1.75
C GLU A 195 -2.59 -15.46 2.07
N GLY A 196 -3.55 -15.52 1.13
CA GLY A 196 -4.89 -14.95 1.32
C GLY A 196 -4.95 -13.43 1.13
N GLY A 197 -3.84 -12.82 0.67
CA GLY A 197 -3.79 -11.43 0.25
C GLY A 197 -4.66 -11.16 -0.97
N PHE A 198 -5.03 -9.90 -1.21
CA PHE A 198 -5.76 -9.54 -2.43
C PHE A 198 -5.66 -8.07 -2.82
N VAL A 199 -5.97 -7.81 -4.09
CA VAL A 199 -6.22 -6.47 -4.64
C VAL A 199 -7.65 -6.42 -5.15
N ARG A 200 -8.42 -5.44 -4.67
CA ARG A 200 -9.81 -5.20 -5.06
C ARG A 200 -9.91 -3.92 -5.89
N PHE A 201 -10.74 -3.95 -6.93
CA PHE A 201 -11.00 -2.81 -7.81
C PHE A 201 -12.50 -2.49 -7.81
N HIS A 202 -12.86 -1.25 -7.53
CA HIS A 202 -14.25 -0.80 -7.47
C HIS A 202 -14.45 0.61 -8.08
N ALA A 203 -15.70 1.01 -8.28
CA ALA A 203 -16.00 2.35 -8.78
C ALA A 203 -15.49 3.44 -7.82
N ASP A 204 -15.12 4.61 -8.34
CA ASP A 204 -14.79 5.79 -7.53
C ASP A 204 -15.94 6.14 -6.57
N ARG A 205 -15.66 6.11 -5.27
CA ARG A 205 -16.66 6.38 -4.20
C ARG A 205 -16.46 7.74 -3.53
N ASP A 206 -15.25 8.29 -3.58
CA ASP A 206 -14.90 9.52 -2.86
C ASP A 206 -14.72 10.73 -3.80
N GLY A 207 -14.81 10.52 -5.11
CA GLY A 207 -14.71 11.57 -6.13
C GLY A 207 -13.30 12.10 -6.33
N ARG A 208 -12.28 11.45 -5.72
CA ARG A 208 -10.87 11.86 -5.81
C ARG A 208 -10.12 11.13 -6.94
N GLY A 209 -10.86 10.47 -7.83
CA GLY A 209 -10.36 9.79 -9.01
C GLY A 209 -9.63 8.49 -8.69
N GLU A 210 -8.84 8.02 -9.65
CA GLU A 210 -8.16 6.73 -9.53
C GLU A 210 -7.12 6.71 -8.41
N GLY A 211 -7.10 5.61 -7.65
CA GLY A 211 -6.03 5.33 -6.70
C GLY A 211 -6.44 4.40 -5.56
N VAL A 212 -5.47 4.11 -4.69
CA VAL A 212 -5.73 3.35 -3.47
C VAL A 212 -6.75 4.10 -2.62
N SER A 213 -7.85 3.44 -2.30
CA SER A 213 -9.05 3.96 -1.62
C SER A 213 -9.26 3.32 -0.25
N GLY A 214 -8.70 2.13 -0.03
CA GLY A 214 -8.87 1.40 1.23
C GLY A 214 -7.84 0.32 1.50
N LEU A 215 -7.79 -0.08 2.76
CA LEU A 215 -7.05 -1.23 3.27
C LEU A 215 -8.02 -2.19 3.94
N VAL A 216 -7.75 -3.48 3.80
CA VAL A 216 -8.41 -4.53 4.58
C VAL A 216 -7.38 -5.12 5.52
N VAL A 217 -7.65 -5.03 6.82
CA VAL A 217 -6.75 -5.51 7.86
C VAL A 217 -7.42 -6.61 8.67
N ARG A 218 -6.68 -7.67 8.98
CA ARG A 218 -7.13 -8.72 9.88
C ARG A 218 -7.09 -8.20 11.31
N ALA A 219 -8.25 -8.08 11.95
CA ALA A 219 -8.34 -7.56 13.30
C ALA A 219 -8.20 -8.69 14.33
N ALA A 220 -7.27 -8.53 15.27
CA ALA A 220 -7.19 -9.33 16.50
C ALA A 220 -8.17 -8.79 17.56
N ASP A 221 -8.39 -7.47 17.60
CA ASP A 221 -9.37 -6.82 18.47
C ASP A 221 -10.10 -5.69 17.72
N ALA A 222 -11.15 -6.08 16.98
CA ALA A 222 -11.93 -5.17 16.18
C ALA A 222 -12.77 -4.18 17.02
N GLU A 223 -13.08 -4.51 18.27
CA GLU A 223 -13.83 -3.62 19.17
C GLU A 223 -12.91 -2.48 19.65
N ALA A 224 -11.69 -2.80 20.09
CA ALA A 224 -10.71 -1.81 20.50
C ALA A 224 -10.35 -0.84 19.36
N ILE A 225 -10.16 -1.36 18.14
CA ILE A 225 -9.90 -0.52 16.95
C ILE A 225 -11.06 0.46 16.72
N ARG A 226 -12.31 -0.03 16.66
CA ARG A 226 -13.48 0.83 16.43
C ARG A 226 -13.67 1.87 17.53
N LYS A 227 -13.52 1.46 18.79
CA LYS A 227 -13.64 2.35 19.95
C LYS A 227 -12.61 3.47 19.90
N GLU A 228 -11.37 3.15 19.56
CA GLU A 228 -10.29 4.13 19.49
C GLU A 228 -10.44 5.04 18.26
N ALA A 229 -10.82 4.50 17.10
CA ALA A 229 -11.16 5.30 15.93
C ALA A 229 -12.29 6.29 16.24
N GLN A 230 -13.35 5.85 16.93
CA GLN A 230 -14.46 6.71 17.32
C GLN A 230 -14.02 7.79 18.32
N ARG A 231 -13.22 7.42 19.33
CA ARG A 231 -12.68 8.36 20.33
C ARG A 231 -11.86 9.47 19.68
N LEU A 232 -11.12 9.15 18.63
CA LEU A 232 -10.29 10.11 17.89
C LEU A 232 -11.03 10.81 16.73
N GLY A 233 -12.30 10.49 16.48
CA GLY A 233 -13.09 11.12 15.43
C GLY A 233 -12.75 10.64 14.01
N HIS A 234 -12.26 9.42 13.87
CA HIS A 234 -11.89 8.77 12.61
C HIS A 234 -12.94 7.76 12.11
N VAL A 235 -14.19 7.96 12.52
CA VAL A 235 -15.34 7.18 12.03
C VAL A 235 -16.27 8.16 11.34
N ASP A 236 -16.62 7.89 10.08
CA ASP A 236 -17.53 8.73 9.30
C ASP A 236 -19.01 8.47 9.64
N GLU A 237 -19.92 9.17 8.95
CA GLU A 237 -21.36 9.11 9.21
C GLU A 237 -21.96 7.73 8.94
N ASP A 238 -21.33 6.94 8.06
CA ASP A 238 -21.74 5.57 7.73
C ASP A 238 -21.13 4.53 8.67
N GLY A 239 -20.30 4.98 9.63
CA GLY A 239 -19.62 4.10 10.59
C GLY A 239 -18.34 3.48 10.05
N GLU A 240 -17.83 3.93 8.90
CA GLU A 240 -16.57 3.44 8.34
C GLU A 240 -15.37 4.13 9.00
N ILE A 241 -14.31 3.36 9.24
CA ILE A 241 -13.05 3.91 9.76
C ILE A 241 -12.30 4.59 8.61
N ARG A 242 -11.93 5.85 8.80
CA ARG A 242 -11.17 6.67 7.83
C ARG A 242 -9.87 7.16 8.46
N LEU A 243 -8.74 6.56 8.04
CA LEU A 243 -7.40 6.95 8.48
C LEU A 243 -6.59 7.43 7.28
N VAL A 244 -5.91 8.56 7.43
CA VAL A 244 -5.00 9.14 6.41
C VAL A 244 -5.68 9.19 5.01
N GLY A 245 -6.96 9.57 5.00
CA GLY A 245 -7.76 9.74 3.79
C GLY A 245 -8.13 8.46 3.03
N ILE A 246 -8.00 7.27 3.64
CA ILE A 246 -8.49 6.00 3.07
C ILE A 246 -9.41 5.27 4.04
N ARG A 247 -10.20 4.34 3.51
CA ARG A 247 -11.06 3.43 4.29
C ARG A 247 -10.24 2.31 4.94
N ILE A 248 -10.55 1.95 6.17
CA ILE A 248 -10.00 0.77 6.84
C ILE A 248 -11.14 -0.23 7.09
N GLU A 249 -11.12 -1.35 6.38
CA GLU A 249 -12.01 -2.48 6.58
C GLU A 249 -11.37 -3.47 7.55
N LEU A 250 -12.16 -3.95 8.52
CA LEU A 250 -11.72 -4.94 9.51
C LEU A 250 -12.26 -6.32 9.10
N ALA A 251 -11.35 -7.24 8.77
CA ALA A 251 -11.63 -8.65 8.46
C ALA A 251 -11.49 -9.55 9.68
#